data_AF-A0A0R1J2Z4-F1
#
_entry.id   AF-A0A0R1J2Z4-F1
#
_cell.length_a   1.000
_cell.length_b   1.000
_cell.length_c   1.000
_cell.angle_alpha   90.00
_cell.angle_beta   90.00
_cell.angle_gamma   90.00
#
_symmetry.space_group_name_H-M   'P 1'
#
loop_
_entity.id
_entity.type
_entity.pdbx_description
1 polymer ?
#
loop_
_entity_poly.entity_id
_entity_poly.type
_entity_poly.pdbx_seq_one_letter_code
_entity_poly.pdbx_strand_id
1 'polypeptide(L)'
;MKANTSTVTNTGRIANILRKKRSKEYMSALNKLDIGDGRLKQTEIDQIINTIKGEFPEVNLNGILKGYISKCYLGGTYEVHTLTFVLEILTHYHTGEVLPDDMERARSLAKKGMYEYIEVYSDCCRAVSESGDVSVINI
;
A
#
# COMPACT_ATOMS: atom_id res chain seq x y z
N MET A 1 9.59 25.72 -15.86
CA MET A 1 9.59 24.52 -14.98
C MET A 1 8.76 24.84 -13.76
N LYS A 2 7.61 24.17 -13.57
CA LYS A 2 6.82 24.30 -12.33
C LYS A 2 7.50 23.43 -11.27
N ALA A 3 7.73 24.01 -10.09
CA ALA A 3 8.23 23.27 -8.94
C ALA A 3 7.28 22.10 -8.64
N ASN A 4 7.80 20.87 -8.67
CA ASN A 4 7.10 19.71 -8.12
C ASN A 4 7.07 19.90 -6.60
N THR A 5 6.03 20.57 -6.11
CA THR A 5 5.78 20.64 -4.68
C THR A 5 5.44 19.23 -4.22
N SER A 6 6.42 18.51 -3.67
CA SER A 6 6.18 17.22 -3.03
C SER A 6 5.14 17.42 -1.95
N THR A 7 3.92 16.92 -2.17
CA THR A 7 2.85 17.01 -1.20
C THR A 7 3.28 16.24 0.05
N VAL A 8 3.49 16.97 1.14
CA VAL A 8 3.86 16.37 2.43
C VAL A 8 2.65 15.59 2.95
N THR A 9 2.80 14.28 3.11
CA THR A 9 1.73 13.41 3.60
C THR A 9 1.79 13.22 5.10
N ASN A 10 2.90 13.54 5.76
CA ASN A 10 3.06 13.30 7.20
C ASN A 10 2.59 14.47 8.10
N THR A 11 2.35 15.66 7.55
CA THR A 11 1.87 16.84 8.31
C THR A 11 0.65 17.51 7.66
N GLY A 12 -0.09 18.30 8.44
CA GLY A 12 -1.21 19.10 7.96
C GLY A 12 -2.48 18.30 7.63
N ARG A 13 -3.35 18.89 6.80
CA ARG A 13 -4.70 18.37 6.53
C ARG A 13 -4.68 16.99 5.85
N ILE A 14 -3.78 16.80 4.88
CA ILE A 14 -3.63 15.52 4.16
C ILE A 14 -3.23 14.41 5.12
N ALA A 15 -2.28 14.67 6.03
CA ALA A 15 -1.88 13.70 7.04
C ALA A 15 -3.04 13.27 7.94
N ASN A 16 -3.90 14.22 8.34
CA ASN A 16 -5.07 13.91 9.16
C ASN A 16 -6.07 13.01 8.44
N ILE A 17 -6.27 13.21 7.13
CA ILE A 17 -7.11 12.34 6.31
C ILE A 17 -6.48 10.95 6.23
N LEU A 18 -5.19 10.87 5.89
CA LEU A 18 -4.49 9.59 5.70
C LEU A 18 -4.26 8.82 7.01
N ARG A 19 -4.42 9.44 8.19
CA ARG A 19 -4.40 8.78 9.50
C ARG A 19 -5.74 8.17 9.92
N LYS A 20 -6.83 8.47 9.20
CA LYS A 20 -8.14 7.87 9.51
C LYS A 20 -8.09 6.36 9.31
N LYS A 21 -8.85 5.65 10.14
CA LYS A 21 -9.10 4.22 10.00
C LYS A 21 -9.59 3.90 8.58
N ARG A 22 -9.10 2.82 7.97
CA ARG A 22 -9.55 2.35 6.66
C ARG A 22 -10.93 1.74 6.75
N SER A 23 -11.76 2.02 5.75
CA SER A 23 -13.09 1.44 5.61
C SER A 23 -13.02 -0.07 5.37
N LYS A 24 -14.12 -0.78 5.67
CA LYS A 24 -14.21 -2.22 5.40
C LYS A 24 -14.14 -2.49 3.90
N GLU A 25 -14.70 -1.60 3.10
CA GLU A 25 -14.69 -1.64 1.64
C GLU A 25 -13.25 -1.57 1.13
N TYR A 26 -12.43 -0.67 1.69
CA TYR A 26 -11.02 -0.55 1.36
C TYR A 26 -10.23 -1.80 1.74
N MET A 27 -10.39 -2.28 2.99
CA MET A 27 -9.73 -3.52 3.45
C MET A 27 -10.08 -4.70 2.52
N SER A 28 -11.36 -4.87 2.20
CA SER A 28 -11.83 -5.95 1.34
C SER A 28 -11.29 -5.85 -0.09
N ALA A 29 -11.17 -4.63 -0.63
CA ALA A 29 -10.62 -4.41 -1.96
C ALA A 29 -9.14 -4.81 -2.04
N LEU A 30 -8.33 -4.47 -1.04
CA LEU A 30 -6.92 -4.86 -1.00
C LEU A 30 -6.74 -6.36 -0.77
N ASN A 31 -7.54 -6.98 0.09
CA ASN A 31 -7.46 -8.43 0.32
C ASN A 31 -7.81 -9.24 -0.94
N LYS A 32 -8.68 -8.72 -1.81
CA LYS A 32 -8.93 -9.33 -3.13
C LYS A 32 -7.71 -9.30 -4.06
N LEU A 33 -6.83 -8.30 -3.92
CA LEU A 33 -5.57 -8.26 -4.67
C LEU A 33 -4.57 -9.33 -4.20
N ASP A 34 -4.63 -9.71 -2.93
CA ASP A 34 -3.70 -10.66 -2.29
C ASP A 34 -4.08 -12.13 -2.50
N ILE A 35 -5.30 -12.42 -2.98
CA ILE A 35 -5.71 -13.78 -3.37
C ILE A 35 -5.05 -14.12 -4.72
N GLY A 36 -3.77 -14.47 -4.65
CA GLY A 36 -2.88 -14.74 -5.77
C GLY A 36 -3.07 -16.12 -6.36
N ASP A 37 -3.90 -16.22 -7.40
CA ASP A 37 -3.83 -17.27 -8.44
C ASP A 37 -4.65 -16.91 -9.69
N GLY A 38 -5.68 -16.08 -9.56
CA GLY A 38 -6.47 -15.53 -10.65
C GLY A 38 -5.98 -14.16 -11.08
N ARG A 39 -5.61 -14.00 -12.37
CA ARG A 39 -5.51 -12.66 -12.97
C ARG A 39 -6.86 -11.96 -12.82
N LEU A 40 -6.94 -10.96 -11.93
CA LEU A 40 -8.12 -10.11 -11.82
C LEU A 40 -8.43 -9.51 -13.19
N LYS A 41 -9.71 -9.47 -13.55
CA LYS A 41 -10.15 -8.81 -14.78
C LYS A 41 -9.89 -7.31 -14.64
N GLN A 42 -9.69 -6.64 -15.76
CA GLN A 42 -9.51 -5.19 -15.79
C GLN A 42 -10.64 -4.45 -15.05
N THR A 43 -11.88 -4.95 -15.13
CA THR A 43 -13.01 -4.37 -14.39
C THR A 43 -12.90 -4.48 -12.88
N GLU A 44 -12.29 -5.55 -12.36
CA GLU A 44 -12.08 -5.75 -10.92
C GLU A 44 -10.92 -4.86 -10.43
N ILE A 45 -9.87 -4.76 -11.24
CA ILE A 45 -8.76 -3.82 -11.08
C ILE A 45 -9.30 -2.38 -11.00
N ASP A 46 -10.13 -1.97 -11.96
CA ASP A 46 -10.73 -0.62 -11.99
C ASP A 46 -11.60 -0.36 -10.75
N GLN A 47 -12.37 -1.35 -10.31
CA GLN A 47 -13.17 -1.24 -9.08
C GLN A 47 -12.28 -1.03 -7.85
N ILE A 48 -11.18 -1.77 -7.73
CA ILE A 48 -10.25 -1.63 -6.60
C ILE A 48 -9.57 -0.25 -6.62
N ILE A 49 -9.13 0.23 -7.80
CA ILE A 49 -8.62 1.61 -7.95
C ILE A 49 -9.67 2.62 -7.48
N ASN A 50 -10.92 2.45 -7.89
CA ASN A 50 -11.99 3.37 -7.55
C ASN A 50 -12.30 3.33 -6.05
N THR A 51 -12.25 2.17 -5.40
CA THR A 51 -12.38 2.05 -3.94
C THR A 51 -11.24 2.77 -3.23
N ILE A 52 -9.98 2.57 -3.66
CA ILE A 52 -8.81 3.24 -3.07
C ILE A 52 -8.91 4.77 -3.22
N LYS A 53 -9.29 5.26 -4.41
CA LYS A 53 -9.51 6.69 -4.65
C LYS A 53 -10.70 7.24 -3.86
N GLY A 54 -11.76 6.46 -3.74
CA GLY A 54 -12.97 6.80 -2.99
C GLY A 54 -12.77 6.86 -1.48
N GLU A 55 -11.77 6.15 -0.94
CA GLU A 55 -11.35 6.25 0.46
C GLU A 55 -10.77 7.63 0.79
N PHE A 56 -10.07 8.24 -0.18
CA PHE A 56 -9.41 9.54 -0.03
C PHE A 56 -9.81 10.51 -1.13
N PRO A 57 -11.10 10.89 -1.25
CA PRO A 57 -11.58 11.70 -2.38
C PRO A 57 -10.95 13.11 -2.39
N GLU A 58 -10.47 13.56 -1.24
CA GLU A 58 -9.82 14.86 -1.05
C GLU A 58 -8.29 14.83 -1.27
N VAL A 59 -7.71 13.66 -1.57
CA VAL A 59 -6.27 13.46 -1.70
C VAL A 59 -5.92 12.91 -3.07
N ASN A 60 -5.08 13.62 -3.81
CA ASN A 60 -4.50 13.08 -5.02
C ASN A 60 -3.36 12.11 -4.65
N LEU A 61 -3.63 10.82 -4.71
CA LEU A 61 -2.67 9.76 -4.40
C LEU A 61 -1.55 9.62 -5.45
N ASN A 62 -1.76 10.14 -6.68
CA ASN A 62 -0.79 10.02 -7.76
C ASN A 62 0.53 10.69 -7.36
N GLY A 63 1.63 9.94 -7.44
CA GLY A 63 2.98 10.42 -7.16
C GLY A 63 3.34 10.43 -5.67
N ILE A 64 2.38 10.41 -4.75
CA ILE A 64 2.61 10.38 -3.30
C ILE A 64 2.55 8.96 -2.73
N LEU A 65 1.59 8.12 -3.16
CA LEU A 65 1.51 6.72 -2.77
C LEU A 65 2.35 5.90 -3.76
N LYS A 66 3.39 5.23 -3.25
CA LYS A 66 4.29 4.40 -4.04
C LYS A 66 3.72 3.00 -4.25
N GLY A 67 3.08 2.46 -3.22
CA GLY A 67 2.40 1.18 -3.29
C GLY A 67 2.09 0.63 -1.91
N TYR A 68 1.76 -0.66 -1.89
CA TYR A 68 1.50 -1.43 -0.70
C TYR A 68 2.48 -2.60 -0.61
N ILE A 69 2.82 -3.00 0.61
CA ILE A 69 3.64 -4.18 0.87
C ILE A 69 3.11 -4.93 2.09
N SER A 70 3.11 -6.26 1.99
CA SER A 70 2.53 -7.15 2.97
C SER A 70 3.34 -8.44 3.05
N LYS A 71 3.10 -9.21 4.12
CA LYS A 71 3.79 -10.48 4.34
C LYS A 71 3.36 -11.50 3.29
N CYS A 72 4.32 -12.20 2.70
CA CYS A 72 4.02 -13.32 1.81
C CYS A 72 3.91 -14.62 2.61
N TYR A 73 2.87 -15.40 2.34
CA TYR A 73 2.60 -16.68 3.00
C TYR A 73 2.74 -17.90 2.06
N LEU A 74 3.21 -17.72 0.82
CA LEU A 74 3.44 -18.81 -0.14
C LEU A 74 4.52 -19.82 0.31
N GLY A 75 5.30 -19.48 1.34
CA GLY A 75 6.35 -20.34 1.88
C GLY A 75 7.67 -20.28 1.10
N GLY A 76 8.59 -21.22 1.39
CA GLY A 76 9.93 -21.22 0.80
C GLY A 76 10.75 -20.00 1.22
N THR A 77 11.38 -19.35 0.25
CA THR A 77 12.19 -18.14 0.47
C THR A 77 11.41 -16.83 0.27
N TYR A 78 10.11 -16.90 -0.07
CA TYR A 78 9.25 -15.72 -0.18
C TYR A 78 8.97 -15.11 1.19
N GLU A 79 9.08 -13.79 1.30
CA GLU A 79 8.86 -13.10 2.58
C GLU A 79 7.88 -11.93 2.50
N VAL A 80 7.84 -11.22 1.37
CA VAL A 80 6.96 -10.07 1.16
C VAL A 80 6.41 -10.09 -0.25
N HIS A 81 5.30 -9.40 -0.45
CA HIS A 81 4.77 -9.10 -1.77
C HIS A 81 4.39 -7.63 -1.85
N THR A 82 4.44 -7.06 -3.05
CA THR A 82 4.04 -5.67 -3.29
C THR A 82 2.81 -5.59 -4.17
N LEU A 83 1.94 -4.63 -3.88
CA LEU A 83 0.85 -4.21 -4.76
C LEU A 83 1.15 -2.78 -5.20
N THR A 84 1.40 -2.58 -6.49
CA THR A 84 1.71 -1.23 -7.00
C THR A 84 0.43 -0.39 -7.09
N PHE A 85 0.54 0.93 -6.93
CA PHE A 85 -0.59 1.86 -7.09
C PHE A 85 -1.17 1.88 -8.51
N VAL A 86 -0.39 1.44 -9.51
CA VAL A 86 -0.81 1.27 -10.91
C VAL A 86 -1.52 -0.07 -11.15
N LEU A 87 -1.73 -0.87 -10.09
CA LEU A 87 -2.27 -2.23 -10.15
C LEU A 87 -1.52 -3.17 -11.10
N GLU A 88 -0.23 -2.91 -11.32
CA GLU A 88 0.67 -3.91 -11.86
C GLU A 88 0.97 -4.92 -10.75
N ILE A 89 0.30 -6.06 -10.91
CA ILE A 89 0.51 -7.42 -10.40
C ILE A 89 1.35 -7.56 -9.13
N LEU A 90 0.70 -8.15 -8.12
CA LEU A 90 1.27 -8.86 -6.98
C LEU A 90 2.59 -9.53 -7.36
N THR A 91 3.70 -8.89 -6.99
CA THR A 91 5.01 -9.50 -7.17
C THR A 91 5.42 -10.05 -5.81
N HIS A 92 5.65 -11.35 -5.75
CA HIS A 92 6.17 -12.02 -4.56
C HIS A 92 7.70 -11.97 -4.63
N TYR A 93 8.32 -11.49 -3.56
CA TYR A 93 9.77 -11.33 -3.51
C TYR A 93 10.39 -12.34 -2.57
N HIS A 94 11.49 -12.91 -3.03
CA HIS A 94 12.34 -13.74 -2.20
C HIS A 94 13.15 -12.89 -1.22
N THR A 95 13.69 -13.56 -0.21
CA THR A 95 14.61 -12.94 0.74
C THR A 95 15.80 -12.33 0.00
N GLY A 96 16.02 -11.02 0.20
CA GLY A 96 17.14 -10.28 -0.41
C GLY A 96 16.92 -9.81 -1.85
N GLU A 97 15.78 -10.12 -2.47
CA GLU A 97 15.42 -9.63 -3.81
C GLU A 97 14.97 -8.17 -3.75
N VAL A 98 15.59 -7.27 -4.52
CA VAL A 98 15.38 -5.81 -4.44
C VAL A 98 13.92 -5.40 -4.73
N LEU A 99 13.32 -4.59 -3.85
CA LEU A 99 11.99 -4.01 -4.12
C LEU A 99 12.08 -2.71 -4.94
N PRO A 100 11.09 -2.41 -5.79
CA PRO A 100 11.01 -1.17 -6.56
C PRO A 100 10.60 0.03 -5.68
N ASP A 101 10.64 1.24 -6.27
CA ASP A 101 9.95 2.46 -5.80
C ASP A 101 10.08 2.80 -4.30
N ASP A 102 11.28 2.62 -3.76
CA ASP A 102 11.64 2.81 -2.34
C ASP A 102 10.87 1.93 -1.34
N MET A 103 10.21 0.87 -1.81
CA MET A 103 9.43 -0.05 -0.98
C MET A 103 10.30 -0.83 0.01
N GLU A 104 11.61 -0.90 -0.23
CA GLU A 104 12.60 -1.61 0.60
C GLU A 104 12.54 -1.19 2.08
N ARG A 105 12.29 0.09 2.36
CA ARG A 105 12.17 0.64 3.73
C ARG A 105 11.03 0.03 4.54
N ALA A 106 10.02 -0.53 3.87
CA ALA A 106 8.87 -1.14 4.50
C ALA A 106 9.00 -2.68 4.62
N ARG A 107 10.03 -3.29 4.01
CA ARG A 107 10.23 -4.76 4.04
C ARG A 107 10.23 -5.32 5.44
N SER A 108 11.04 -4.75 6.34
CA SER A 108 11.16 -5.28 7.71
C SER A 108 9.87 -5.16 8.52
N LEU A 109 9.00 -4.19 8.20
CA LEU A 109 7.68 -4.06 8.81
C LEU A 109 6.73 -5.12 8.26
N ALA A 110 6.65 -5.26 6.94
CA ALA A 110 5.82 -6.25 6.27
C ALA A 110 6.17 -7.69 6.69
N LYS A 111 7.48 -8.02 6.69
CA LYS A 111 7.99 -9.37 7.06
C LYS A 111 7.54 -9.83 8.45
N LYS A 112 7.37 -8.91 9.40
CA LYS A 112 6.90 -9.25 10.76
C LYS A 112 5.46 -9.77 10.75
N GLY A 113 4.62 -9.33 9.81
CA GLY A 113 3.23 -9.76 9.69
C GLY A 113 2.31 -9.26 10.81
N MET A 114 2.66 -8.14 11.46
CA MET A 114 1.84 -7.52 12.52
C MET A 114 0.70 -6.65 11.98
N TYR A 115 0.71 -6.42 10.66
CA TYR A 115 -0.20 -5.55 9.94
C TYR A 115 -0.69 -6.29 8.71
N GLU A 116 -1.91 -5.96 8.27
CA GLU A 116 -2.48 -6.54 7.06
C GLU A 116 -1.66 -6.08 5.85
N TYR A 117 -1.38 -4.77 5.78
CA TYR A 117 -0.52 -4.18 4.77
C TYR A 117 0.14 -2.90 5.28
N ILE A 118 1.24 -2.53 4.62
CA ILE A 118 1.93 -1.26 4.80
C ILE A 118 1.75 -0.43 3.54
N GLU A 119 1.13 0.73 3.68
CA GLU A 119 1.05 1.73 2.62
C GLU A 119 2.34 2.57 2.64
N VAL A 120 3.00 2.67 1.49
CA VAL A 120 4.29 3.35 1.38
C VAL A 120 4.08 4.68 0.64
N TYR A 121 4.17 5.79 1.37
CA TYR A 121 4.10 7.14 0.81
C TYR A 121 5.49 7.73 0.66
N SER A 122 5.64 8.76 -0.17
CA SER A 122 6.91 9.43 -0.46
C SER A 122 7.72 9.87 0.77
N ASP A 123 7.06 10.17 1.89
CA ASP A 123 7.65 10.76 3.10
C ASP A 123 7.35 9.98 4.39
N CYS A 124 6.51 8.95 4.37
CA CYS A 124 6.29 8.05 5.51
C CYS A 124 5.69 6.70 5.09
N CYS A 125 5.67 5.74 6.02
CA CYS A 125 4.88 4.52 5.89
C CYS A 125 3.66 4.58 6.79
N ARG A 126 2.56 3.93 6.37
CA ARG A 126 1.36 3.76 7.18
C ARG A 126 1.05 2.28 7.30
N ALA A 127 1.22 1.77 8.51
CA ALA A 127 0.94 0.38 8.82
C ALA A 127 -0.53 0.23 9.19
N VAL A 128 -1.25 -0.64 8.49
CA VAL A 128 -2.70 -0.81 8.65
C VAL A 128 -2.98 -2.20 9.21
N SER A 129 -3.66 -2.26 10.35
CA SER A 129 -4.07 -3.54 10.96
C SER A 129 -5.24 -4.17 10.20
N GLU A 130 -5.54 -5.44 10.50
CA GLU A 130 -6.73 -6.15 10.00
C GLU A 130 -8.04 -5.38 10.32
N SER A 131 -8.08 -4.68 11.45
CA SER A 131 -9.21 -3.83 11.83
C SER A 131 -9.26 -2.49 11.07
N GLY A 132 -8.27 -2.18 10.24
CA GLY A 132 -8.15 -0.92 9.50
C GLY A 132 -7.52 0.23 10.30
N ASP A 133 -7.03 -0.02 11.51
CA ASP A 133 -6.40 1.03 12.33
C ASP A 133 -5.01 1.37 11.78
N VAL A 134 -4.70 2.67 11.73
CA VAL A 134 -3.52 3.18 11.02
C VAL A 134 -2.46 3.67 12.01
N SER A 135 -1.27 3.10 11.92
CA SER A 135 -0.07 3.57 12.61
C SER A 135 0.87 4.27 11.63
N VAL A 136 1.32 5.48 11.96
CA VAL A 136 2.30 6.21 11.13
C VAL A 136 3.71 5.82 11.55
N ILE A 137 4.51 5.38 10.58
CA ILE A 137 5.91 5.04 10.76
C ILE A 137 6.75 6.05 10.00
N ASN A 138 7.54 6.81 10.75
CA ASN A 138 8.54 7.71 10.16
C ASN A 138 9.73 6.87 9.68
N ILE A 139 10.27 7.26 8.54
CA ILE A 139 11.36 6.61 7.80
C ILE A 139 12.48 7.62 7.60
#